data_AF-A0A2V9IB71-F1
#
_entry.id   AF-A0A2V9IB71-F1
#
_cell.length_a   1.000
_cell.length_b   1.000
_cell.length_c   1.000
_cell.angle_alpha   90.00
_cell.angle_beta   90.00
_cell.angle_gamma   90.00
#
_symmetry.space_group_name_H-M   'P 1'
#
loop_
_entity.id
_entity.type
_entity.pdbx_description
1 polymer ?
#
loop_
_entity_poly.entity_id
_entity_poly.type
_entity_poly.pdbx_seq_one_letter_code
_entity_poly.pdbx_strand_id
1 'polypeptide(L)'
;MFDDTLLDSAPSHAPILKSVHWIIALGAAVVGYFLGTYALPLLSAGADPKVISMQSGILGVLVGCYALTVCYVYADCRHLGFSTALWATLTALPLVGFLFFLLYLFYSASKTGDWKRATIPVAYIFEIILVGCLILYPLLVVEGLPKSSLMVSLTAPPPPPPPPPPPAA
;
A
#
# COMPACT_ATOMS: atom_id res chain seq x y z
N MET A 1 -7.26 -39.17 -2.31
CA MET A 1 -7.05 -38.70 -3.71
C MET A 1 -8.10 -37.67 -4.12
N PHE A 2 -9.38 -37.83 -3.73
CA PHE A 2 -10.41 -36.81 -4.00
C PHE A 2 -10.42 -35.64 -3.01
N ASP A 3 -9.84 -35.80 -1.81
CA ASP A 3 -9.81 -34.75 -0.79
C ASP A 3 -8.87 -33.58 -1.15
N ASP A 4 -7.77 -33.85 -1.85
CA ASP A 4 -6.78 -32.83 -2.24
C ASP A 4 -7.18 -32.01 -3.47
N THR A 5 -8.21 -32.43 -4.22
CA THR A 5 -8.63 -31.78 -5.47
C THR A 5 -9.97 -31.04 -5.38
N LEU A 6 -10.79 -31.34 -4.36
CA LEU A 6 -12.12 -30.74 -4.19
C LEU A 6 -12.17 -29.62 -3.15
N LEU A 7 -11.16 -29.49 -2.29
CA LEU A 7 -11.12 -28.49 -1.24
C LEU A 7 -9.76 -27.79 -1.23
N ASP A 8 -9.67 -26.61 -1.83
CA ASP A 8 -8.57 -25.65 -1.58
C ASP A 8 -8.44 -25.30 -0.08
N SER A 9 -9.40 -25.72 0.75
CA SER A 9 -9.42 -25.61 2.22
C SER A 9 -8.95 -26.88 2.95
N ALA A 10 -8.41 -27.88 2.25
CA ALA A 10 -7.91 -29.10 2.89
C ALA A 10 -6.78 -28.76 3.89
N PRO A 11 -6.74 -29.41 5.08
CA PRO A 11 -5.75 -29.12 6.12
C PRO A 11 -4.28 -29.35 5.69
N SER A 12 -4.06 -30.01 4.55
CA SER A 12 -2.75 -30.17 3.91
C SER A 12 -2.18 -28.85 3.35
N HIS A 13 -3.01 -27.83 3.11
CA HIS A 13 -2.60 -26.51 2.64
C HIS A 13 -2.41 -25.53 3.81
N ALA A 14 -1.41 -25.80 4.67
CA ALA A 14 -1.05 -24.86 5.72
C ALA A 14 -0.60 -23.51 5.11
N PRO A 15 -1.10 -22.36 5.61
CA PRO A 15 -0.71 -21.06 5.07
C PRO A 15 0.79 -20.83 5.26
N ILE A 16 1.47 -20.42 4.18
CA ILE A 16 2.92 -20.12 4.18
C ILE A 16 3.24 -19.02 5.20
N LEU A 17 2.37 -18.01 5.30
CA LEU A 17 2.47 -16.92 6.26
C LEU A 17 1.71 -17.25 7.57
N LYS A 18 2.48 -17.57 8.61
CA LYS A 18 2.00 -17.67 10.00
C LYS A 18 1.67 -16.30 10.61
N SER A 19 0.87 -16.28 11.69
CA SER A 19 0.46 -15.05 12.42
C SER A 19 1.63 -14.20 12.90
N VAL A 20 2.78 -14.81 13.22
CA VAL A 20 3.99 -14.09 13.62
C VAL A 20 4.48 -13.15 12.50
N HIS A 21 4.41 -13.57 11.23
CA HIS A 21 4.85 -12.74 10.12
C HIS A 21 3.94 -11.53 9.90
N TRP A 22 2.63 -11.69 10.15
CA TRP A 22 1.67 -10.59 10.12
C TRP A 22 1.96 -9.56 11.22
N ILE A 23 2.31 -10.02 12.42
CA ILE A 23 2.70 -9.13 13.53
C ILE A 23 4.01 -8.40 13.19
N ILE A 24 4.99 -9.08 12.61
CA ILE A 24 6.25 -8.46 12.16
C ILE A 24 5.97 -7.37 11.13
N ALA A 25 5.14 -7.66 10.14
CA ALA A 25 4.78 -6.69 9.11
C ALA A 25 4.03 -5.48 9.65
N LEU A 26 3.08 -5.70 10.57
CA LEU A 26 2.34 -4.61 11.22
C LEU A 26 3.28 -3.77 12.09
N GLY A 27 4.20 -4.41 12.83
CA GLY A 27 5.25 -3.72 13.56
C GLY A 27 6.14 -2.89 12.64
N ALA A 28 6.57 -3.44 11.51
CA ALA A 28 7.36 -2.71 10.51
C ALA A 28 6.59 -1.52 9.92
N ALA A 29 5.29 -1.66 9.68
CA ALA A 29 4.44 -0.58 9.19
C ALA A 29 4.35 0.57 10.20
N VAL A 30 4.15 0.24 11.48
CA VAL A 30 4.09 1.21 12.59
C VAL A 30 5.44 1.92 12.75
N VAL A 31 6.55 1.18 12.70
CA VAL A 31 7.90 1.76 12.73
C VAL A 31 8.11 2.67 11.52
N GLY A 32 7.74 2.24 10.32
CA GLY A 32 7.85 3.05 9.10
C GLY A 32 7.03 4.34 9.16
N TYR A 33 5.84 4.30 9.76
CA TYR A 33 5.02 5.48 10.01
C TYR A 33 5.73 6.47 10.94
N PHE A 34 6.18 6.01 12.10
CA PHE A 34 6.87 6.87 13.06
C PHE A 34 8.17 7.45 12.49
N LEU A 35 8.96 6.61 11.82
CA LEU A 35 10.19 7.05 11.18
C LEU A 35 9.90 8.10 10.10
N GLY A 36 8.85 7.89 9.31
CA GLY A 36 8.34 8.86 8.35
C GLY A 36 8.02 10.21 8.99
N THR A 37 7.28 10.23 10.09
CA THR A 37 6.91 11.50 10.76
C THR A 37 8.11 12.33 11.21
N TYR A 38 9.24 11.70 11.54
CA TYR A 38 10.45 12.42 11.94
C TYR A 38 11.42 12.69 10.77
N ALA A 39 11.47 11.80 9.77
CA ALA A 39 12.42 11.89 8.66
C ALA A 39 11.90 12.71 7.47
N LEU A 40 10.60 12.64 7.14
CA LEU A 40 10.01 13.41 6.03
C LEU A 40 10.17 14.93 6.19
N PRO A 41 9.97 15.53 7.40
CA PRO A 41 10.16 16.97 7.59
C PRO A 41 11.58 17.45 7.30
N LEU A 42 12.59 16.58 7.42
CA LEU A 42 13.98 16.90 7.06
C LEU A 42 14.16 17.08 5.55
N LEU A 43 13.33 16.41 4.75
CA LEU A 43 13.38 16.42 3.28
C LEU A 43 12.38 17.41 2.67
N SER A 44 11.23 17.63 3.32
CA SER A 44 10.13 18.47 2.83
C SER A 44 9.95 19.75 3.65
N ALA A 45 11.05 20.48 3.87
CA ALA A 45 11.08 21.70 4.68
C ALA A 45 9.86 22.61 4.45
N GLY A 46 9.00 22.76 5.46
CA GLY A 46 7.82 23.62 5.42
C GLY A 46 6.50 22.96 5.01
N ALA A 47 6.43 21.63 4.83
CA ALA A 47 5.18 20.93 4.57
C ALA A 47 4.19 21.01 5.76
N ASP A 48 2.89 21.10 5.46
CA ASP A 48 1.81 21.08 6.46
C ASP A 48 1.87 19.77 7.28
N PRO A 49 1.76 19.81 8.63
CA PRO A 49 1.72 18.62 9.49
C PRO A 49 0.73 17.54 9.03
N LYS A 50 -0.41 17.92 8.46
CA LYS A 50 -1.39 16.96 7.92
C LYS A 50 -0.85 16.20 6.71
N VAL A 51 -0.13 16.88 5.82
CA VAL A 51 0.50 16.27 4.64
C VAL A 51 1.60 15.32 5.08
N ILE A 52 2.42 15.71 6.04
CA ILE A 52 3.47 14.86 6.61
C ILE A 52 2.87 13.59 7.24
N SER A 53 1.77 13.71 7.99
CA SER A 53 1.08 12.54 8.55
C SER A 53 0.54 11.61 7.46
N MET A 54 -0.04 12.15 6.40
CA MET A 54 -0.55 11.34 5.29
C MET A 54 0.58 10.64 4.52
N GLN A 55 1.67 11.35 4.23
CA GLN A 55 2.86 10.78 3.58
C GLN A 55 3.51 9.69 4.44
N SER A 56 3.57 9.91 5.76
CA SER A 56 4.09 8.91 6.71
C SER A 56 3.20 7.67 6.76
N GLY A 57 1.87 7.84 6.66
CA GLY A 57 0.91 6.74 6.55
C GLY A 57 1.17 5.87 5.31
N ILE A 58 1.33 6.52 4.15
CA ILE A 58 1.64 5.83 2.89
C ILE A 58 2.98 5.09 3.01
N LEU A 59 4.02 5.75 3.55
CA LEU A 59 5.32 5.14 3.77
C LEU A 59 5.23 3.92 4.69
N GLY A 60 4.50 4.02 5.82
CA GLY A 60 4.28 2.91 6.75
C GLY A 60 3.62 1.71 6.07
N VAL A 61 2.56 1.94 5.28
CA VAL A 61 1.91 0.86 4.52
C VAL A 61 2.88 0.21 3.53
N LEU A 62 3.67 0.99 2.79
CA LEU A 62 4.67 0.46 1.85
C LEU A 62 5.74 -0.37 2.57
N VAL A 63 6.25 0.11 3.71
CA VAL A 63 7.21 -0.63 4.54
C VAL A 63 6.61 -1.93 5.08
N GLY A 64 5.35 -1.91 5.53
CA GLY A 64 4.63 -3.10 5.98
C GLY A 64 4.44 -4.13 4.88
N CYS A 65 3.99 -3.71 3.69
CA CYS A 65 3.87 -4.56 2.52
C CYS A 65 5.23 -5.15 2.11
N TYR A 66 6.30 -4.36 2.15
CA TYR A 66 7.64 -4.83 1.86
C TYR A 66 8.15 -5.83 2.91
N ALA A 67 7.86 -5.62 4.18
CA ALA A 67 8.18 -6.60 5.22
C ALA A 67 7.44 -7.92 5.00
N LEU A 68 6.19 -7.89 4.53
CA LEU A 68 5.45 -9.10 4.15
C LEU A 68 6.09 -9.84 2.97
N THR A 69 6.55 -9.14 1.93
CA THR A 69 7.21 -9.81 0.79
C THR A 69 8.50 -10.50 1.23
N VAL A 70 9.31 -9.86 2.07
CA VAL A 70 10.52 -10.47 2.64
C VAL A 70 10.18 -11.68 3.52
N CYS A 71 9.18 -11.55 4.40
CA CYS A 71 8.72 -12.66 5.25
C CYS A 71 8.19 -13.83 4.42
N TYR A 72 7.44 -13.55 3.35
CA TYR A 72 6.94 -14.56 2.43
C TYR A 72 8.10 -15.31 1.77
N VAL A 73 9.07 -14.60 1.18
CA VAL A 73 10.25 -15.22 0.53
C VAL A 73 11.04 -16.06 1.54
N TYR A 74 11.24 -15.54 2.75
CA TYR A 74 11.94 -16.25 3.82
C TYR A 74 11.22 -17.55 4.21
N ALA A 75 9.92 -17.49 4.47
CA ALA A 75 9.11 -18.65 4.86
C ALA A 75 9.01 -19.66 3.71
N ASP A 76 8.77 -19.21 2.48
CA ASP A 76 8.63 -20.08 1.32
C ASP A 76 9.97 -20.79 0.97
N CYS A 77 11.11 -20.08 1.04
CA CYS A 77 12.43 -20.70 0.85
C CYS A 77 12.71 -21.80 1.88
N ARG A 78 12.32 -21.58 3.15
CA ARG A 78 12.47 -22.57 4.22
C ARG A 78 11.61 -23.81 3.96
N HIS A 79 10.41 -23.63 3.44
CA HIS A 79 9.50 -24.72 3.12
C HIS A 79 9.99 -25.56 1.93
N LEU A 80 10.58 -24.91 0.92
CA LEU A 80 11.07 -25.55 -0.31
C LEU A 80 12.52 -26.05 -0.24
N GLY A 81 13.26 -25.71 0.83
CA GLY A 81 14.68 -26.06 0.96
C GLY A 81 15.62 -25.26 0.05
N PHE A 82 15.19 -24.10 -0.45
CA PHE A 82 16.04 -23.21 -1.25
C PHE A 82 16.99 -22.39 -0.37
N SER A 83 17.98 -21.73 -0.99
CA SER A 83 18.98 -20.88 -0.32
C SER A 83 18.33 -19.65 0.33
N THR A 84 17.79 -19.86 1.54
CA THR A 84 16.97 -18.88 2.27
C THR A 84 17.71 -17.56 2.48
N ALA A 85 19.00 -17.63 2.84
CA ALA A 85 19.81 -16.45 3.07
C ALA A 85 20.00 -15.61 1.80
N LEU A 86 20.25 -16.25 0.66
CA LEU A 86 20.47 -15.54 -0.61
C LEU A 86 19.19 -14.84 -1.07
N TRP A 87 18.08 -15.56 -1.15
CA TRP A 87 16.84 -14.98 -1.66
C TRP A 87 16.23 -13.96 -0.70
N ALA A 88 16.24 -14.22 0.61
CA ALA A 88 15.72 -13.26 1.59
C ALA A 88 16.56 -11.97 1.65
N THR A 89 17.90 -12.06 1.55
CA THR A 89 18.76 -10.86 1.56
C THR A 89 18.61 -10.03 0.30
N LEU A 90 18.55 -10.68 -0.88
CA LEU A 90 18.31 -9.99 -2.14
C LEU A 90 16.95 -9.29 -2.16
N THR A 91 15.90 -9.96 -1.65
CA THR A 91 14.58 -9.36 -1.54
C THR A 91 14.51 -8.26 -0.48
N ALA A 92 15.29 -8.34 0.60
CA ALA A 92 15.33 -7.33 1.66
C ALA A 92 16.09 -6.04 1.31
N LEU A 93 16.76 -5.98 0.16
CA LEU A 93 17.43 -4.77 -0.32
C LEU A 93 16.40 -3.77 -0.89
N PRO A 94 16.18 -2.58 -0.30
CA PRO A 94 15.02 -1.74 -0.61
C PRO A 94 14.98 -1.21 -2.06
N LEU A 95 16.14 -1.00 -2.69
CA LEU A 95 16.23 -0.44 -4.05
C LEU A 95 15.86 -1.45 -5.16
N VAL A 96 16.08 -2.74 -4.91
CA VAL A 96 15.95 -3.81 -5.92
C VAL A 96 15.08 -4.97 -5.44
N GLY A 97 14.60 -4.91 -4.20
CA GLY A 97 13.93 -6.01 -3.53
C GLY A 97 12.65 -6.44 -4.20
N PHE A 98 11.89 -5.49 -4.76
CA PHE A 98 10.69 -5.80 -5.54
C PHE A 98 11.02 -6.56 -6.83
N LEU A 99 12.10 -6.20 -7.53
CA LEU A 99 12.55 -6.92 -8.71
C LEU A 99 13.01 -8.34 -8.36
N PHE A 100 13.77 -8.49 -7.27
CA PHE A 100 14.17 -9.81 -6.77
C PHE A 100 13.00 -10.64 -6.28
N PHE A 101 11.96 -10.02 -5.72
CA PHE A 101 10.71 -10.69 -5.37
C PHE A 101 10.03 -11.27 -6.61
N LEU A 102 9.89 -10.49 -7.69
CA LEU A 102 9.33 -11.01 -8.94
C LEU A 102 10.17 -12.15 -9.52
N LEU A 103 11.50 -11.97 -9.61
CA LEU A 103 12.41 -13.03 -10.06
C LEU A 103 12.30 -14.29 -9.19
N TYR A 104 12.17 -14.12 -7.87
CA TYR A 104 11.96 -15.23 -6.95
C TYR A 104 10.66 -15.98 -7.25
N LEU A 105 9.56 -15.28 -7.53
CA LEU A 105 8.28 -15.92 -7.85
C LEU A 105 8.39 -16.78 -9.12
N PHE A 106 8.99 -16.24 -10.20
CA PHE A 106 9.23 -17.00 -11.43
C PHE A 106 10.19 -18.18 -11.21
N TYR A 107 11.26 -17.96 -10.43
CA TYR A 107 12.20 -19.02 -10.07
C TYR A 107 11.49 -20.15 -9.30
N SER A 108 10.74 -19.80 -8.25
CA SER A 108 9.99 -20.73 -7.40
C SER A 108 8.96 -21.51 -8.23
N ALA A 109 8.20 -20.85 -9.11
CA ALA A 109 7.26 -21.50 -10.03
C ALA A 109 7.95 -22.46 -11.00
N SER A 110 9.07 -22.06 -11.61
CA SER A 110 9.79 -22.91 -12.56
C SER A 110 10.39 -24.16 -11.91
N LYS A 111 10.79 -24.07 -10.63
CA LYS A 111 11.39 -25.18 -9.88
C LYS A 111 10.36 -26.11 -9.26
N THR A 112 9.21 -25.59 -8.85
CA THR A 112 8.14 -26.38 -8.23
C THR A 112 7.13 -26.92 -9.24
N GLY A 113 7.08 -26.34 -10.45
CA GLY A 113 6.06 -26.64 -11.45
C GLY A 113 4.69 -26.01 -11.15
N ASP A 114 4.52 -25.40 -9.98
CA ASP A 114 3.29 -24.73 -9.57
C ASP A 114 3.33 -23.24 -9.92
N TRP A 115 2.81 -22.93 -11.09
CA TRP A 115 2.73 -21.57 -11.61
C TRP A 115 1.77 -20.67 -10.84
N LYS A 116 0.82 -21.21 -10.06
CA LYS A 116 -0.13 -20.41 -9.27
C LYS A 116 0.61 -19.49 -8.29
N ARG A 117 1.76 -19.95 -7.79
CA ARG A 117 2.63 -19.20 -6.87
C ARG A 117 3.18 -17.91 -7.47
N ALA A 118 3.39 -17.86 -8.79
CA ALA A 118 3.85 -16.66 -9.48
C ALA A 118 2.71 -15.87 -10.11
N THR A 119 1.76 -16.55 -10.75
CA THR A 119 0.70 -15.87 -11.52
C THR A 119 -0.27 -15.12 -10.61
N ILE A 120 -0.60 -15.65 -9.43
CA ILE A 120 -1.54 -14.99 -8.51
C ILE A 120 -0.97 -13.65 -8.00
N PRO A 121 0.22 -13.57 -7.37
CA PRO A 121 0.74 -12.28 -6.91
C PRO A 121 0.99 -11.30 -8.05
N VAL A 122 1.49 -11.78 -9.20
CA VAL A 122 1.75 -10.93 -10.37
C VAL A 122 0.45 -10.33 -10.93
N ALA A 123 -0.64 -11.09 -10.97
CA ALA A 123 -1.94 -10.59 -11.40
C ALA A 123 -2.46 -9.47 -10.47
N TYR A 124 -2.39 -9.65 -9.15
CA TYR A 124 -2.81 -8.62 -8.19
C TYR A 124 -1.94 -7.36 -8.28
N ILE A 125 -0.62 -7.50 -8.45
CA ILE A 125 0.29 -6.37 -8.65
C ILE A 125 -0.11 -5.60 -9.92
N PHE A 126 -0.34 -6.31 -11.02
CA PHE A 126 -0.75 -5.70 -12.28
C PHE A 126 -2.10 -4.99 -12.16
N GLU A 127 -3.07 -5.60 -11.46
CA GLU A 127 -4.39 -5.01 -11.20
C GLU A 127 -4.29 -3.73 -10.38
N ILE A 128 -3.50 -3.72 -9.31
CA ILE A 128 -3.27 -2.51 -8.49
C ILE A 128 -2.67 -1.40 -9.34
N ILE A 129 -1.71 -1.72 -10.22
CA ILE A 129 -1.10 -0.74 -11.12
C ILE A 129 -2.13 -0.24 -12.14
N LEU A 130 -2.92 -1.13 -12.75
CA LEU A 130 -3.92 -0.76 -13.76
C LEU A 130 -5.01 0.12 -13.16
N VAL A 131 -5.61 -0.31 -12.04
CA VAL A 131 -6.62 0.47 -11.30
C VAL A 131 -6.03 1.80 -10.83
N GLY A 132 -4.79 1.79 -10.32
CA GLY A 132 -4.06 2.99 -9.95
C GLY A 132 -3.94 3.97 -11.13
N CYS A 133 -3.48 3.51 -12.29
CA CYS A 133 -3.39 4.32 -13.51
C CYS A 133 -4.76 4.85 -13.96
N LEU A 134 -5.81 4.04 -13.88
CA LEU A 134 -7.18 4.44 -14.25
C LEU A 134 -7.72 5.57 -13.36
N ILE A 135 -7.34 5.58 -12.07
CA ILE A 135 -7.69 6.65 -11.13
C ILE A 135 -6.77 7.86 -11.31
N LEU A 136 -5.47 7.66 -11.49
CA LEU A 136 -4.50 8.75 -11.63
C LEU A 136 -4.69 9.52 -12.93
N TYR A 137 -4.99 8.85 -14.05
CA TYR A 137 -5.16 9.49 -15.36
C TYR A 137 -6.14 10.69 -15.34
N PRO A 138 -7.40 10.56 -14.88
CA PRO A 138 -8.31 11.71 -14.78
C PRO A 138 -7.86 12.75 -13.76
N LEU A 139 -7.17 12.34 -12.68
CA LEU A 139 -6.59 13.26 -11.69
C LEU A 139 -5.34 14.01 -12.18
N LEU A 140 -4.69 13.56 -13.24
CA LEU A 140 -3.60 14.29 -13.87
C LEU A 140 -4.12 15.26 -14.95
N VAL A 141 -5.24 14.92 -15.59
CA VAL A 141 -5.93 15.76 -16.59
C VAL A 141 -7.00 16.63 -15.92
N VAL A 142 -6.64 17.32 -14.83
CA VAL A 142 -7.55 18.15 -13.99
C VAL A 142 -8.00 19.46 -14.68
N GLU A 143 -7.47 19.76 -15.87
CA GLU A 143 -7.85 20.96 -16.62
C GLU A 143 -9.33 20.98 -17.07
N GLY A 144 -10.03 19.84 -16.99
CA GLY A 144 -11.46 19.73 -17.30
C GLY A 144 -12.43 19.78 -16.10
N LEU A 145 -11.96 19.89 -14.84
CA LEU A 145 -12.88 19.92 -13.70
C LEU A 145 -13.51 21.33 -13.51
N PRO A 146 -14.85 21.46 -13.48
CA PRO A 146 -15.52 22.74 -13.26
C PRO A 146 -15.39 23.14 -11.79
N LYS A 147 -14.25 23.75 -11.44
CA LYS A 147 -13.95 24.30 -10.11
C LYS A 147 -15.03 25.30 -9.63
N SER A 148 -15.75 25.90 -10.58
CA SER A 148 -16.90 26.78 -10.35
C SER A 148 -18.09 26.07 -9.69
N SER A 149 -18.29 24.77 -9.90
CA SER A 149 -19.45 24.02 -9.36
C SER A 149 -19.25 23.56 -7.91
N LEU A 150 -18.00 23.46 -7.44
CA LEU A 150 -17.68 23.15 -6.04
C LEU A 150 -17.63 24.41 -5.15
N MET A 151 -17.56 25.60 -5.76
CA MET A 151 -17.66 26.89 -5.08
C MET A 151 -19.06 27.53 -5.24
N VAL A 152 -20.13 26.73 -5.35
CA VAL A 152 -21.50 27.25 -5.26
C VAL A 152 -21.71 27.80 -3.86
N SER A 153 -21.36 29.08 -3.73
CA SER A 153 -21.88 30.10 -2.82
C SER A 153 -22.53 29.56 -1.56
N LEU A 154 -21.72 29.13 -0.59
CA LEU A 154 -22.10 29.13 0.83
C LEU A 154 -21.99 30.55 1.44
N THR A 155 -22.05 31.60 0.61
CA THR A 155 -22.26 32.96 1.12
C THR A 155 -23.73 33.09 1.52
N ALA A 156 -23.96 33.16 2.83
CA ALA A 156 -25.26 33.52 3.38
C ALA A 156 -25.68 34.90 2.82
N PRO A 157 -26.96 35.11 2.47
CA PRO A 157 -27.43 36.42 2.04
C PRO A 157 -27.09 37.48 3.10
N PRO A 158 -26.65 38.69 2.70
CA PRO A 158 -26.22 39.72 3.64
C PRO A 158 -27.35 40.05 4.64
N PRO A 159 -27.02 40.30 5.93
CA PRO A 159 -28.02 40.54 6.97
C PRO A 159 -28.89 41.75 6.63
N PRO A 160 -30.21 41.69 6.89
CA PRO A 160 -31.13 42.77 6.57
C PRO A 160 -30.72 44.08 7.26
N PRO A 161 -30.84 45.23 6.57
CA PRO A 161 -30.39 46.52 7.08
C PRO A 161 -31.05 46.88 8.42
N PRO A 162 -30.32 47.45 9.38
CA PRO A 162 -30.86 47.85 10.68
C PRO A 162 -32.06 48.79 10.51
N PRO A 163 -33.15 48.62 11.28
CA PRO A 163 -34.27 49.54 11.30
C PRO A 163 -33.79 50.98 11.56
N PRO A 164 -34.29 51.98 10.83
CA PRO A 164 -33.95 53.39 11.07
C PRO A 164 -34.20 53.75 12.55
N PRO A 165 -33.28 54.49 13.19
CA PRO A 165 -33.49 55.00 14.54
C PRO A 165 -34.81 55.78 14.62
N PRO A 166 -35.63 55.57 15.66
CA PRO A 166 -36.84 56.36 15.89
C PRO A 166 -36.50 57.86 15.89
N PRO A 167 -37.29 58.72 15.22
CA PRO A 167 -37.11 60.16 15.30
C PRO A 167 -37.13 60.60 16.76
N ALA A 168 -36.11 61.36 17.18
CA ALA A 168 -36.13 62.01 18.47
C ALA A 168 -37.31 62.99 18.51
N ALA A 169 -38.14 62.87 19.55
CA ALA A 169 -39.24 63.78 19.85
C ALA A 169 -38.74 65.14 20.35
#